data_AF-O74518-F1
#
_entry.id   AF-O74518-F1
#
_cell.length_a   1.000
_cell.length_b   1.000
_cell.length_c   1.000
_cell.angle_alpha   90.00
_cell.angle_beta   90.00
_cell.angle_gamma   90.00
#
_symmetry.space_group_name_H-M   'P 1'
#
loop_
_entity.id
_entity.type
_entity.pdbx_description
1 polymer ?
#
loop_
_entity_poly.entity_id
_entity_poly.type
_entity_poly.pdbx_seq_one_letter_code
_entity_poly.pdbx_strand_id
1 'polypeptide(L)'
;MGKVLLELHSVPWNEEGLSDNARLYSFLEFVSPKIEELKYRKLLLEKLQTHIREVVLDAELQVYGSMYIGTTLSISDVDVSLKSPRVGELEKRRVTMVLRKYLDADADFHSSARVPRINLVDVSGIGVDLTFGNDKACRTAELQKAYNEEHPIFGRLLMLLKHWLFERDLENVHHGGIASCALSYMLIGWLEMRFHKKGIDSEVQPIRALLQKFFYFWGVEWTYELFVLRPLTGQIVPKLQKGWLNEVQPNLLSIEDPIDRNNDIGKQSFQISMIKAAFVASANELLSDKTWFSTFAITEDEMFLCKQFENVINTKRSLVEGYDSDTESDELQAGG
;
A
#
# COMPACT_ATOMS: atom_id res chain seq x y z
N MET A 1 -4.75 17.79 8.34
CA MET A 1 -6.10 17.85 7.73
C MET A 1 -7.09 17.22 8.70
N GLY A 2 -8.30 17.78 8.80
CA GLY A 2 -9.28 17.43 9.85
C GLY A 2 -9.82 16.01 9.71
N LYS A 3 -10.26 15.41 10.82
CA LYS A 3 -10.99 14.14 10.83
C LYS A 3 -12.39 14.37 10.20
N VAL A 4 -12.48 14.54 8.88
CA VAL A 4 -13.69 15.03 8.18
C VAL A 4 -14.87 14.06 8.29
N LEU A 5 -14.63 12.75 8.41
CA LEU A 5 -15.67 11.73 8.20
C LEU A 5 -16.14 10.93 9.40
N LEU A 6 -15.49 11.01 10.56
CA LEU A 6 -16.04 10.34 11.76
C LEU A 6 -17.42 10.89 12.13
N GLU A 7 -17.74 12.11 11.70
CA GLU A 7 -19.01 12.79 11.98
C GLU A 7 -20.08 12.59 10.90
N LEU A 8 -19.79 11.93 9.76
CA LEU A 8 -20.80 11.72 8.73
C LEU A 8 -21.77 10.58 9.11
N HIS A 9 -23.05 10.92 9.19
CA HIS A 9 -24.16 10.01 9.49
C HIS A 9 -24.41 9.06 8.31
N SER A 10 -23.72 7.92 8.27
CA SER A 10 -24.15 6.62 7.66
C SER A 10 -22.97 5.73 7.25
N VAL A 11 -21.81 5.82 7.91
CA VAL A 11 -20.72 4.88 7.63
C VAL A 11 -20.98 3.49 8.23
N PRO A 12 -20.67 2.38 7.53
CA PRO A 12 -20.99 1.01 7.98
C PRO A 12 -20.44 0.64 9.35
N TRP A 13 -19.26 1.14 9.73
CA TRP A 13 -18.66 0.87 11.04
C TRP A 13 -19.30 1.65 12.20
N ASN A 14 -20.25 2.56 11.92
CA ASN A 14 -21.01 3.25 12.97
C ASN A 14 -22.32 2.54 13.35
N GLU A 15 -22.64 1.39 12.75
CA GLU A 15 -23.81 0.59 13.13
C GLU A 15 -23.78 0.21 14.63
N GLU A 16 -24.93 0.36 15.30
CA GLU A 16 -25.08 -0.01 16.70
C GLU A 16 -24.93 -1.52 16.90
N GLY A 17 -24.25 -1.93 17.97
CA GLY A 17 -24.06 -3.34 18.31
C GLY A 17 -22.90 -4.04 17.61
N LEU A 18 -22.19 -3.39 16.67
CA LEU A 18 -20.96 -3.94 16.12
C LEU A 18 -19.89 -4.12 17.21
N SER A 19 -19.35 -5.33 17.30
CA SER A 19 -18.12 -5.59 18.06
C SER A 19 -16.94 -4.80 17.49
N ASP A 20 -15.91 -4.56 18.30
CA ASP A 20 -14.72 -3.82 17.86
C ASP A 20 -14.05 -4.45 16.62
N ASN A 21 -14.01 -5.79 16.56
CA ASN A 21 -13.47 -6.50 15.40
C ASN A 21 -14.33 -6.25 14.15
N ALA A 22 -15.66 -6.39 14.28
CA ALA A 22 -16.57 -6.15 13.18
C ALA A 22 -16.49 -4.69 12.69
N ARG A 23 -16.33 -3.74 13.61
CA ARG A 23 -16.13 -2.32 13.32
C ARG A 23 -14.87 -2.07 12.47
N LEU A 24 -13.73 -2.65 12.88
CA LEU A 24 -12.47 -2.53 12.13
C LEU A 24 -12.53 -3.24 10.78
N TYR A 25 -13.18 -4.39 10.68
CA TYR A 25 -13.34 -5.10 9.40
C TYR A 25 -14.28 -4.35 8.45
N SER A 26 -15.35 -3.75 8.95
CA SER A 26 -16.25 -2.91 8.18
C SER A 26 -15.54 -1.67 7.63
N PHE A 27 -14.73 -1.01 8.45
CA PHE A 27 -13.88 0.09 8.00
C PHE A 27 -12.85 -0.37 6.97
N LEU A 28 -12.17 -1.50 7.23
CA LEU A 28 -11.20 -2.05 6.31
C LEU A 28 -11.83 -2.36 4.94
N GLU A 29 -13.03 -2.94 4.92
CA GLU A 29 -13.79 -3.19 3.69
C GLU A 29 -14.15 -1.89 2.95
N PHE A 30 -14.42 -0.81 3.68
CA PHE A 30 -14.69 0.49 3.09
C PHE A 30 -13.48 1.09 2.37
N VAL A 31 -12.31 1.08 3.01
CA VAL A 31 -11.06 1.64 2.44
C VAL A 31 -10.34 0.68 1.48
N SER A 32 -10.88 -0.54 1.32
CA SER A 32 -10.37 -1.55 0.39
C SER A 32 -11.01 -1.43 -0.99
N PRO A 33 -10.26 -1.76 -2.06
CA PRO A 33 -10.77 -1.72 -3.41
C PRO A 33 -11.93 -2.69 -3.61
N LYS A 34 -12.99 -2.22 -4.27
CA LYS A 34 -14.13 -3.07 -4.63
C LYS A 34 -13.75 -4.04 -5.74
N ILE A 35 -14.61 -5.03 -5.99
CA ILE A 35 -14.37 -6.07 -7.02
C ILE A 35 -14.17 -5.44 -8.40
N GLU A 36 -14.95 -4.40 -8.72
CA GLU A 36 -14.84 -3.64 -9.96
C GLU A 36 -13.52 -2.87 -10.06
N GLU A 37 -13.02 -2.32 -8.95
CA GLU A 37 -11.72 -1.68 -8.87
C GLU A 37 -10.58 -2.67 -9.09
N LEU A 38 -10.65 -3.85 -8.47
CA LEU A 38 -9.68 -4.93 -8.70
C LEU A 38 -9.69 -5.42 -10.16
N LYS A 39 -10.86 -5.51 -10.80
CA LYS A 39 -10.97 -5.82 -12.23
C LYS A 39 -10.38 -4.71 -13.09
N TYR A 40 -10.64 -3.45 -12.75
CA TYR A 40 -10.09 -2.30 -13.47
C TYR A 40 -8.56 -2.24 -13.35
N ARG A 41 -7.99 -2.47 -12.17
CA ARG A 41 -6.53 -2.55 -11.95
C ARG A 41 -5.87 -3.61 -12.84
N LYS A 42 -6.52 -4.76 -13.05
CA LYS A 42 -6.04 -5.79 -14.00
C LYS A 42 -6.09 -5.32 -15.45
N LEU A 43 -7.19 -4.67 -15.86
CA LEU A 43 -7.30 -4.09 -17.20
C LEU A 43 -6.26 -2.98 -17.44
N LEU A 44 -5.95 -2.18 -16.41
CA LEU A 44 -4.90 -1.17 -16.48
C LEU A 44 -3.52 -1.80 -16.73
N LEU A 45 -3.22 -2.93 -16.07
CA LEU A 45 -1.99 -3.69 -16.33
C LEU A 45 -1.93 -4.25 -17.76
N GLU A 46 -3.06 -4.71 -18.31
CA GLU A 46 -3.14 -5.19 -19.70
C GLU A 46 -2.92 -4.05 -20.71
N LYS A 47 -3.48 -2.86 -20.45
CA LYS A 47 -3.21 -1.65 -21.25
C LYS A 47 -1.73 -1.26 -21.17
N LEU A 48 -1.17 -1.24 -19.97
CA LEU A 48 0.25 -0.94 -19.75
C LEU A 48 1.14 -1.92 -20.53
N GLN A 49 0.85 -3.22 -20.44
CA GLN A 49 1.53 -4.27 -21.19
C GLN A 49 1.44 -4.07 -22.71
N THR A 50 0.28 -3.64 -23.21
CA THR A 50 0.05 -3.39 -24.64
C THR A 50 0.90 -2.23 -25.14
N HIS A 51 0.88 -1.10 -24.44
CA HIS A 51 1.62 0.10 -24.84
C HIS A 51 3.13 -0.08 -24.70
N ILE A 52 3.61 -0.74 -23.63
CA ILE A 52 5.05 -1.01 -23.47
C ILE A 52 5.58 -1.89 -24.62
N ARG A 53 4.75 -2.81 -25.16
CA ARG A 53 5.11 -3.64 -26.31
C ARG A 53 5.28 -2.89 -27.63
N GLU A 54 4.82 -1.64 -27.74
CA GLU A 54 5.14 -0.77 -28.88
C GLU A 54 6.64 -0.40 -28.91
N VAL A 55 7.32 -0.45 -27.76
CA VAL A 55 8.75 -0.13 -27.61
C VAL A 55 9.58 -1.39 -27.37
N VAL A 56 9.07 -2.30 -26.55
CA VAL A 56 9.77 -3.50 -26.08
C VAL A 56 8.88 -4.71 -26.39
N LEU A 57 9.04 -5.26 -27.59
CA LEU A 57 8.12 -6.25 -28.18
C LEU A 57 7.85 -7.47 -27.28
N ASP A 58 8.88 -7.98 -26.61
CA ASP A 58 8.86 -9.14 -25.72
C ASP A 58 8.79 -8.76 -24.23
N ALA A 59 8.28 -7.57 -23.91
CA ALA A 59 8.14 -7.10 -22.53
C ALA A 59 7.35 -8.07 -21.64
N GLU A 60 7.99 -8.49 -20.55
CA GLU A 60 7.39 -9.21 -19.42
C GLU A 60 7.25 -8.24 -18.24
N LEU A 61 5.99 -7.90 -17.91
CA LEU A 61 5.69 -7.13 -16.72
C LEU A 61 5.42 -8.05 -15.52
N GLN A 62 5.96 -7.68 -14.37
CA GLN A 62 5.71 -8.37 -13.11
C GLN A 62 5.18 -7.38 -12.07
N VAL A 63 3.96 -7.64 -11.58
CA VAL A 63 3.36 -6.88 -10.47
C VAL A 63 4.05 -7.27 -9.17
N TYR A 64 4.36 -6.28 -8.34
CA TYR A 64 4.81 -6.48 -6.96
C TYR A 64 4.00 -5.57 -6.03
N GLY A 65 4.46 -5.37 -4.79
CA GLY A 65 3.81 -4.44 -3.85
C GLY A 65 2.44 -4.94 -3.37
N SER A 66 1.59 -4.01 -2.93
CA SER A 66 0.36 -4.37 -2.20
C SER A 66 -0.65 -5.18 -3.01
N MET A 67 -0.72 -4.98 -4.33
CA MET A 67 -1.63 -5.75 -5.20
C MET A 67 -1.19 -7.20 -5.29
N TYR A 68 0.11 -7.45 -5.37
CA TYR A 68 0.65 -8.80 -5.37
C TYR A 68 0.51 -9.50 -4.01
N ILE A 69 0.72 -8.77 -2.91
CA ILE A 69 0.69 -9.30 -1.53
C ILE A 69 -0.74 -9.56 -1.04
N GLY A 70 -1.75 -8.88 -1.62
CA GLY A 70 -3.14 -8.92 -1.15
C GLY A 70 -3.42 -7.92 -0.02
N THR A 71 -2.72 -6.80 0.00
CA THR A 71 -2.83 -5.73 1.02
C THR A 71 -3.06 -4.35 0.39
N THR A 72 -3.89 -4.33 -0.67
CA THR A 72 -4.23 -3.13 -1.46
C THR A 72 -5.35 -2.37 -0.80
N LEU A 73 -5.15 -1.07 -0.64
CA LEU A 73 -6.20 -0.10 -0.31
C LEU A 73 -6.62 0.65 -1.58
N SER A 74 -7.77 1.30 -1.60
CA SER A 74 -8.19 2.10 -2.77
C SER A 74 -7.18 3.21 -3.10
N ILE A 75 -6.53 3.77 -2.08
CA ILE A 75 -5.43 4.74 -2.20
C ILE A 75 -4.09 4.15 -2.69
N SER A 76 -3.97 2.82 -2.82
CA SER A 76 -2.67 2.21 -3.17
C SER A 76 -2.38 2.29 -4.66
N ASP A 77 -1.14 2.60 -4.99
CA ASP A 77 -0.61 2.52 -6.35
C ASP A 77 -0.51 1.08 -6.86
N VAL A 78 -0.37 0.94 -8.17
CA VAL A 78 -0.01 -0.32 -8.85
C VAL A 78 1.49 -0.33 -9.11
N ASP A 79 2.20 -1.12 -8.31
CA ASP A 79 3.63 -1.39 -8.47
C ASP A 79 3.91 -2.46 -9.52
N VAL A 80 4.70 -2.13 -10.55
CA VAL A 80 5.02 -3.05 -11.65
C VAL A 80 6.46 -2.88 -12.11
N SER A 81 7.13 -3.98 -12.42
CA SER A 81 8.49 -3.98 -12.97
C SER A 81 8.46 -4.53 -14.39
N LEU A 82 9.08 -3.81 -15.34
CA LEU A 82 9.54 -4.42 -16.59
C LEU A 82 10.71 -5.35 -16.26
N LYS A 83 10.42 -6.64 -16.16
CA LYS A 83 11.36 -7.66 -15.68
C LYS A 83 12.30 -8.13 -16.79
N SER A 84 11.74 -8.35 -17.99
CA SER A 84 12.52 -8.77 -19.15
C SER A 84 11.93 -8.16 -20.44
N PRO A 85 12.75 -7.93 -21.48
CA PRO A 85 14.22 -7.94 -21.44
C PRO A 85 14.78 -6.76 -20.62
N ARG A 86 16.08 -6.80 -20.33
CA ARG A 86 16.77 -5.62 -19.78
C ARG A 86 16.86 -4.56 -20.86
N VAL A 87 16.48 -3.33 -20.52
CA VAL A 87 16.40 -2.21 -21.46
C VAL A 87 17.39 -1.11 -21.11
N GLY A 88 17.92 -0.44 -22.14
CA GLY A 88 18.81 0.70 -22.00
C GLY A 88 18.05 1.99 -21.69
N GLU A 89 18.80 3.08 -21.52
CA GLU A 89 18.23 4.39 -21.18
C GLU A 89 17.34 4.95 -22.30
N LEU A 90 17.65 4.64 -23.57
CA LEU A 90 16.87 5.08 -24.71
C LEU A 90 15.48 4.43 -24.72
N GLU A 91 15.41 3.12 -24.50
CA GLU A 91 14.16 2.38 -24.41
C GLU A 91 13.32 2.85 -23.22
N LYS A 92 13.92 3.10 -22.05
CA LYS A 92 13.19 3.65 -20.89
C LYS A 92 12.50 4.97 -21.24
N ARG A 93 13.21 5.88 -21.91
CA ARG A 93 12.64 7.17 -22.36
C ARG A 93 11.55 6.98 -23.41
N ARG A 94 11.71 6.02 -24.33
CA ARG A 94 10.67 5.68 -25.31
C ARG A 94 9.42 5.12 -24.65
N VAL A 95 9.58 4.24 -23.65
CA VAL A 95 8.47 3.78 -22.81
C VAL A 95 7.78 4.97 -22.16
N THR A 96 8.52 5.89 -21.52
CA THR A 96 7.93 7.11 -20.94
C THR A 96 7.13 7.91 -21.98
N MET A 97 7.66 8.12 -23.18
CA MET A 97 6.95 8.86 -24.25
C MET A 97 5.65 8.17 -24.68
N VAL A 98 5.67 6.84 -24.78
CA VAL A 98 4.48 6.05 -25.14
C VAL A 98 3.43 6.12 -24.03
N LEU A 99 3.83 6.00 -22.76
CA LEU A 99 2.92 6.13 -21.63
C LEU A 99 2.34 7.56 -21.53
N ARG A 100 3.14 8.60 -21.84
CA ARG A 100 2.66 9.98 -21.96
C ARG A 100 1.60 10.16 -23.02
N LYS A 101 1.77 9.47 -24.14
CA LYS A 101 0.85 9.58 -25.27
C LYS A 101 -0.50 8.91 -24.99
N TYR A 102 -0.50 7.76 -24.32
CA TYR A 102 -1.70 6.92 -24.26
C TYR A 102 -2.35 6.81 -22.87
N LEU A 103 -1.62 7.09 -21.79
CA LEU A 103 -2.15 6.94 -20.42
C LEU A 103 -2.17 8.27 -19.67
N ASP A 104 -1.02 8.94 -19.55
CA ASP A 104 -0.87 10.12 -18.69
C ASP A 104 0.18 11.08 -19.25
N ALA A 105 -0.26 12.21 -19.80
CA ALA A 105 0.61 13.22 -20.37
C ALA A 105 1.69 13.75 -19.40
N ASP A 106 1.41 13.68 -18.09
CA ASP A 106 2.28 14.18 -17.02
C ASP A 106 3.19 13.08 -16.43
N ALA A 107 3.17 11.86 -16.99
CA ALA A 107 4.00 10.75 -16.51
C ALA A 107 5.48 11.17 -16.37
N ASP A 108 6.07 10.99 -15.18
CA ASP A 108 7.42 11.46 -14.87
C ASP A 108 8.44 10.31 -14.85
N PHE A 109 9.65 10.56 -15.37
CA PHE A 109 10.71 9.57 -15.41
C PHE A 109 11.86 9.94 -14.48
N HIS A 110 11.89 9.28 -13.31
CA HIS A 110 12.90 9.43 -12.29
C HIS A 110 14.17 8.62 -12.63
N SER A 111 14.90 9.07 -13.64
CA SER A 111 16.11 8.40 -14.15
C SER A 111 17.29 8.36 -13.17
N SER A 112 17.39 9.32 -12.25
CA SER A 112 18.50 9.46 -11.29
C SER A 112 18.32 8.66 -10.00
N ALA A 113 17.14 8.07 -9.78
CA ALA A 113 16.88 7.25 -8.61
C ALA A 113 17.69 5.95 -8.65
N ARG A 114 18.00 5.38 -7.46
CA ARG A 114 18.72 4.10 -7.34
C ARG A 114 18.09 2.99 -8.19
N VAL A 115 16.76 2.98 -8.25
CA VAL A 115 15.98 2.18 -9.19
C VAL A 115 15.21 3.16 -10.07
N PRO A 116 15.56 3.30 -11.36
CA PRO A 116 14.82 4.15 -12.27
C PRO A 116 13.34 3.72 -12.34
N ARG A 117 12.44 4.69 -12.25
CA ARG A 117 10.99 4.48 -12.25
C ARG A 117 10.26 5.52 -13.08
N ILE A 118 9.16 5.12 -13.69
CA ILE A 118 8.18 6.00 -14.29
C ILE A 118 6.96 6.02 -13.37
N ASN A 119 6.58 7.21 -12.93
CA ASN A 119 5.35 7.44 -12.19
C ASN A 119 4.32 8.00 -13.14
N LEU A 120 3.11 7.45 -13.12
CA LEU A 120 1.99 7.97 -13.88
C LEU A 120 0.68 7.77 -13.11
N VAL A 121 -0.35 8.53 -13.45
CA VAL A 121 -1.69 8.41 -12.88
C VAL A 121 -2.68 8.12 -13.99
N ASP A 122 -3.34 6.96 -13.94
CA ASP A 122 -4.42 6.65 -14.88
C ASP A 122 -5.60 7.61 -14.68
N VAL A 123 -6.43 7.78 -15.70
CA VAL A 123 -7.64 8.63 -15.64
C VAL A 123 -8.56 8.33 -14.46
N SER A 124 -8.51 7.11 -13.93
CA SER A 124 -9.22 6.68 -12.72
C SER A 124 -8.69 7.23 -11.40
N GLY A 125 -7.55 7.92 -11.41
CA GLY A 125 -6.83 8.39 -10.22
C GLY A 125 -5.83 7.37 -9.66
N ILE A 126 -5.80 6.14 -10.19
CA ILE A 126 -4.88 5.09 -9.75
C ILE A 126 -3.46 5.44 -10.21
N GLY A 127 -2.55 5.63 -9.25
CA GLY A 127 -1.12 5.74 -9.53
C GLY A 127 -0.52 4.42 -9.98
N VAL A 128 0.47 4.49 -10.87
CA VAL A 128 1.23 3.35 -11.37
C VAL A 128 2.71 3.67 -11.28
N ASP A 129 3.44 2.77 -10.63
CA ASP A 129 4.88 2.84 -10.45
C ASP A 129 5.56 1.76 -11.30
N LEU A 130 6.06 2.17 -12.47
CA LEU A 130 6.77 1.27 -13.39
C LEU A 130 8.28 1.36 -13.16
N THR A 131 8.88 0.27 -12.67
CA THR A 131 10.34 0.12 -12.50
C THR A 131 10.96 -0.76 -13.58
N PHE A 132 12.30 -0.75 -13.69
CA PHE A 132 13.04 -1.53 -14.69
C PHE A 132 13.98 -2.52 -14.01
N GLY A 133 13.68 -3.82 -14.10
CA GLY A 133 14.50 -4.90 -13.53
C GLY A 133 14.59 -4.87 -11.99
N ASN A 134 13.49 -4.56 -11.30
CA ASN A 134 13.46 -4.42 -9.85
C ASN A 134 13.31 -5.77 -9.12
N ASP A 135 14.21 -6.71 -9.38
CA ASP A 135 14.16 -8.09 -8.85
C ASP A 135 14.09 -8.13 -7.32
N LYS A 136 14.73 -7.16 -6.65
CA LYS A 136 14.72 -7.06 -5.20
C LYS A 136 13.31 -6.78 -4.67
N ALA A 137 12.58 -5.83 -5.26
CA ALA A 137 11.22 -5.52 -4.82
C ALA A 137 10.26 -6.69 -5.09
N CYS A 138 10.42 -7.39 -6.22
CA CYS A 138 9.66 -8.61 -6.51
C CYS A 138 9.87 -9.67 -5.42
N ARG A 139 11.12 -9.97 -5.08
CA ARG A 139 11.45 -10.94 -4.02
C ARG A 139 10.99 -10.49 -2.63
N THR A 140 10.98 -9.19 -2.34
CA THR A 140 10.41 -8.64 -1.11
C THR A 140 8.92 -8.92 -1.04
N ALA A 141 8.20 -8.65 -2.12
CA ALA A 141 6.76 -8.89 -2.21
C ALA A 141 6.42 -10.38 -2.13
N GLU A 142 7.25 -11.28 -2.68
CA GLU A 142 7.12 -12.74 -2.52
C GLU A 142 7.21 -13.17 -1.05
N LEU A 143 8.19 -12.67 -0.29
CA LEU A 143 8.31 -12.98 1.14
C LEU A 143 7.11 -12.46 1.94
N GLN A 144 6.65 -11.24 1.64
CA GLN A 144 5.50 -10.63 2.32
C GLN A 144 4.19 -11.35 1.98
N LYS A 145 4.03 -11.79 0.72
CA LYS A 145 2.88 -12.59 0.28
C LYS A 145 2.84 -13.94 0.99
N ALA A 146 3.96 -14.67 1.01
CA ALA A 146 4.04 -15.96 1.70
C ALA A 146 3.67 -15.81 3.20
N TYR A 147 4.16 -14.75 3.84
CA TYR A 147 3.80 -14.45 5.24
C TYR A 147 2.31 -14.12 5.41
N ASN A 148 1.73 -13.36 4.48
CA ASN A 148 0.29 -13.03 4.50
C ASN A 148 -0.60 -14.26 4.32
N GLU A 149 -0.20 -15.18 3.45
CA GLU A 149 -0.91 -16.45 3.22
C GLU A 149 -0.83 -17.37 4.46
N GLU A 150 0.32 -17.41 5.15
CA GLU A 150 0.49 -18.16 6.40
C GLU A 150 -0.26 -17.52 7.59
N HIS A 151 -0.32 -16.18 7.62
CA HIS A 151 -0.90 -15.41 8.73
C HIS A 151 -1.84 -14.29 8.22
N PRO A 152 -3.09 -14.58 7.81
CA PRO A 152 -3.98 -13.59 7.17
C PRO A 152 -4.28 -12.33 7.99
N ILE A 153 -4.17 -12.39 9.32
CA ILE A 153 -4.31 -11.22 10.19
C ILE A 153 -3.21 -10.18 9.95
N PHE A 154 -2.02 -10.58 9.48
CA PHE A 154 -0.95 -9.68 9.05
C PHE A 154 -1.46 -8.74 7.95
N GLY A 155 -2.13 -9.26 6.93
CA GLY A 155 -2.63 -8.44 5.83
C GLY A 155 -3.61 -7.38 6.30
N ARG A 156 -4.54 -7.76 7.19
CA ARG A 156 -5.53 -6.84 7.77
C ARG A 156 -4.86 -5.75 8.61
N LEU A 157 -3.91 -6.12 9.46
CA LEU A 157 -3.13 -5.17 10.26
C LEU A 157 -2.30 -4.25 9.38
N LEU A 158 -1.63 -4.78 8.35
CA LEU A 158 -0.80 -3.98 7.44
C LEU A 158 -1.66 -2.95 6.70
N MET A 159 -2.84 -3.32 6.23
CA MET A 159 -3.75 -2.39 5.56
C MET A 159 -4.23 -1.27 6.50
N LEU A 160 -4.61 -1.60 7.74
CA LEU A 160 -4.97 -0.58 8.74
C LEU A 160 -3.78 0.35 9.05
N LEU A 161 -2.57 -0.18 9.18
CA LEU A 161 -1.37 0.61 9.43
C LEU A 161 -0.96 1.47 8.23
N LYS A 162 -1.12 0.96 7.00
CA LYS A 162 -0.88 1.73 5.77
C LYS A 162 -1.83 2.92 5.68
N HIS A 163 -3.12 2.67 5.91
CA HIS A 163 -4.13 3.73 5.95
C HIS A 163 -3.83 4.76 7.05
N TRP A 164 -3.46 4.29 8.25
CA TRP A 164 -3.07 5.14 9.38
C TRP A 164 -1.86 6.04 9.09
N LEU A 165 -0.87 5.55 8.33
CA LEU A 165 0.25 6.37 7.87
C LEU A 165 -0.22 7.42 6.86
N PHE A 166 -0.99 6.98 5.85
CA PHE A 166 -1.53 7.82 4.78
C PHE A 166 -2.34 9.00 5.31
N GLU A 167 -3.30 8.77 6.21
CA GLU A 167 -4.13 9.86 6.73
C GLU A 167 -3.35 10.89 7.55
N ARG A 168 -2.09 10.58 7.91
CA ARG A 168 -1.18 11.44 8.68
C ARG A 168 0.00 11.97 7.86
N ASP A 169 0.09 11.66 6.56
CA ASP A 169 1.23 12.00 5.69
C ASP A 169 2.58 11.49 6.28
N LEU A 170 2.58 10.27 6.83
CA LEU A 170 3.73 9.63 7.49
C LEU A 170 4.37 8.51 6.66
N GLU A 171 3.85 8.21 5.48
CA GLU A 171 4.33 7.23 4.51
C GLU A 171 5.34 7.81 3.51
N ASN A 172 5.40 9.14 3.38
CA ASN A 172 6.26 9.80 2.41
C ASN A 172 7.74 9.76 2.82
N VAL A 173 8.49 8.84 2.20
CA VAL A 173 9.92 8.61 2.48
C VAL A 173 10.79 9.83 2.14
N HIS A 174 10.40 10.63 1.14
CA HIS A 174 11.15 11.86 0.80
C HIS A 174 11.11 12.89 1.92
N HIS A 175 10.02 12.91 2.70
CA HIS A 175 9.87 13.74 3.89
C HIS A 175 10.27 13.02 5.19
N GLY A 176 10.83 11.81 5.10
CA GLY A 176 11.34 11.05 6.24
C GLY A 176 10.33 10.12 6.89
N GLY A 177 9.23 9.82 6.21
CA GLY A 177 8.22 8.85 6.60
C GLY A 177 8.68 7.38 6.58
N ILE A 178 7.77 6.47 6.86
CA ILE A 178 8.02 5.02 6.81
C ILE A 178 7.54 4.45 5.47
N ALA A 179 8.48 3.92 4.69
CA ALA A 179 8.18 3.18 3.47
C ALA A 179 7.27 1.98 3.75
N SER A 180 6.35 1.65 2.84
CA SER A 180 5.47 0.46 2.98
C SER A 180 6.25 -0.85 3.23
N CYS A 181 7.44 -0.99 2.63
CA CYS A 181 8.32 -2.14 2.87
C CYS A 181 8.83 -2.17 4.32
N ALA A 182 9.28 -1.03 4.86
CA ALA A 182 9.72 -0.92 6.24
C ALA A 182 8.57 -1.18 7.21
N LEU A 183 7.37 -0.60 6.97
CA LEU A 183 6.18 -0.84 7.79
C LEU A 183 5.81 -2.34 7.82
N SER A 184 5.81 -2.99 6.66
CA SER A 184 5.53 -4.43 6.57
C SER A 184 6.51 -5.25 7.40
N TYR A 185 7.81 -4.95 7.32
CA TYR A 185 8.81 -5.67 8.11
C TYR A 185 8.83 -5.30 9.59
N MET A 186 8.41 -4.09 9.98
CA MET A 186 8.11 -3.76 11.38
C MET A 186 7.02 -4.67 11.93
N LEU A 187 5.93 -4.86 11.17
CA LEU A 187 4.81 -5.69 11.57
C LEU A 187 5.20 -7.17 11.63
N ILE A 188 5.86 -7.70 10.58
CA ILE A 188 6.34 -9.09 10.57
C ILE A 188 7.26 -9.34 11.76
N GLY A 189 8.29 -8.51 11.96
CA GLY A 189 9.23 -8.75 13.06
C GLY A 189 8.62 -8.61 14.44
N TRP A 190 7.64 -7.71 14.63
CA TRP A 190 6.89 -7.63 15.88
C TRP A 190 6.03 -8.88 16.11
N LEU A 191 5.32 -9.36 15.08
CA LEU A 191 4.54 -10.60 15.16
C LEU A 191 5.44 -11.81 15.48
N GLU A 192 6.58 -11.94 14.80
CA GLU A 192 7.56 -12.99 15.06
C GLU A 192 8.11 -12.95 16.49
N MET A 193 8.38 -11.75 17.00
CA MET A 193 8.91 -11.57 18.36
C MET A 193 7.86 -11.90 19.43
N ARG A 194 6.59 -11.51 19.23
CA ARG A 194 5.53 -11.66 20.24
C ARG A 194 4.87 -13.04 20.22
N PHE A 195 4.82 -13.69 19.06
CA PHE A 195 4.01 -14.88 18.84
C PHE A 195 4.81 -16.06 18.28
N HIS A 196 6.03 -15.84 17.77
CA HIS A 196 6.92 -16.89 17.26
C HIS A 196 6.21 -17.85 16.28
N LYS A 197 5.51 -17.28 15.30
CA LYS A 197 4.68 -17.98 14.29
C LYS A 197 3.47 -18.75 14.82
N LYS A 198 3.13 -18.64 16.10
CA LYS A 198 2.04 -19.40 16.75
C LYS A 198 1.01 -18.49 17.39
N GLY A 199 -0.27 -18.83 17.27
CA GLY A 199 -1.35 -18.08 17.95
C GLY A 199 -1.60 -16.68 17.38
N ILE A 200 -1.19 -16.45 16.12
CA ILE A 200 -1.46 -15.22 15.36
C ILE A 200 -2.84 -15.37 14.67
N ASP A 201 -3.87 -15.66 15.45
CA ASP A 201 -5.26 -15.76 14.98
C ASP A 201 -6.12 -14.73 15.70
N SER A 202 -7.00 -14.08 14.94
CA SER A 202 -8.01 -13.15 15.42
C SER A 202 -8.99 -13.75 16.43
N GLU A 203 -9.23 -15.06 16.42
CA GLU A 203 -10.07 -15.72 17.44
C GLU A 203 -9.42 -15.64 18.83
N VAL A 204 -8.09 -15.64 18.89
CA VAL A 204 -7.32 -15.59 20.13
C VAL A 204 -6.94 -14.15 20.48
N GLN A 205 -6.67 -13.31 19.48
CA GLN A 205 -6.22 -11.93 19.66
C GLN A 205 -7.10 -10.97 18.86
N PRO A 206 -8.03 -10.24 19.51
CA PRO A 206 -8.84 -9.22 18.85
C PRO A 206 -7.97 -8.20 18.10
N ILE A 207 -8.39 -7.81 16.89
CA ILE A 207 -7.56 -6.98 16.00
C ILE A 207 -7.26 -5.59 16.62
N ARG A 208 -8.20 -5.03 17.38
CA ARG A 208 -8.00 -3.80 18.18
C ARG A 208 -6.86 -3.97 19.18
N ALA A 209 -6.80 -5.10 19.88
CA ALA A 209 -5.75 -5.38 20.86
C ALA A 209 -4.39 -5.57 20.19
N LEU A 210 -4.34 -6.21 19.01
CA LEU A 210 -3.10 -6.35 18.25
C LEU A 210 -2.57 -4.98 17.77
N LEU A 211 -3.44 -4.12 17.22
CA LEU A 211 -3.07 -2.76 16.83
C LEU A 211 -2.54 -1.95 18.02
N GLN A 212 -3.24 -2.00 19.15
CA GLN A 212 -2.85 -1.29 20.36
C GLN A 212 -1.47 -1.73 20.84
N LYS A 213 -1.22 -3.04 20.90
CA LYS A 213 0.08 -3.59 21.31
C LYS A 213 1.19 -3.29 20.32
N PHE A 214 0.90 -3.26 19.01
CA PHE A 214 1.85 -2.85 17.98
C PHE A 214 2.27 -1.39 18.16
N PHE A 215 1.31 -0.48 18.29
CA PHE A 215 1.58 0.94 18.50
C PHE A 215 2.30 1.20 19.83
N TYR A 216 1.91 0.50 20.91
CA TYR A 216 2.59 0.60 22.19
C TYR A 216 4.05 0.14 22.08
N PHE A 217 4.32 -0.97 21.38
CA PHE A 217 5.67 -1.47 21.21
C PHE A 217 6.58 -0.45 20.49
N TRP A 218 6.16 0.06 19.34
CA TRP A 218 6.97 1.02 18.58
C TRP A 218 6.97 2.43 19.16
N GLY A 219 5.96 2.80 19.96
CA GLY A 219 5.88 4.09 20.66
C GLY A 219 6.67 4.14 21.97
N VAL A 220 6.68 3.05 22.74
CA VAL A 220 7.15 3.03 24.13
C VAL A 220 8.28 2.03 24.37
N GLU A 221 8.16 0.80 23.87
CA GLU A 221 9.08 -0.30 24.24
C GLU A 221 10.34 -0.36 23.37
N TRP A 222 10.25 0.00 22.08
CA TRP A 222 11.38 -0.09 21.16
C TRP A 222 12.46 0.97 21.45
N THR A 223 13.70 0.52 21.60
CA THR A 223 14.87 1.40 21.79
C THR A 223 15.55 1.65 20.44
N TYR A 224 15.15 2.74 19.79
CA TYR A 224 15.61 3.12 18.45
C TYR A 224 17.12 3.39 18.38
N GLU A 225 17.69 3.87 19.49
CA GLU A 225 19.09 4.24 19.65
C GLU A 225 20.03 3.02 19.50
N LEU A 226 19.55 1.84 19.88
CA LEU A 226 20.42 0.68 20.13
C LEU A 226 20.16 -0.49 19.21
N PHE A 227 18.93 -0.67 18.73
CA PHE A 227 18.52 -1.96 18.19
C PHE A 227 18.21 -1.96 16.70
N VAL A 228 18.48 -3.11 16.10
CA VAL A 228 18.09 -3.49 14.74
C VAL A 228 17.15 -4.68 14.84
N LEU A 229 16.01 -4.61 14.16
CA LEU A 229 15.07 -5.72 14.02
C LEU A 229 15.47 -6.63 12.86
N ARG A 230 15.53 -7.95 13.08
CA ARG A 230 15.55 -8.96 12.02
C ARG A 230 14.14 -9.50 11.78
N PRO A 231 13.43 -9.03 10.75
CA PRO A 231 11.99 -9.17 10.69
C PRO A 231 11.53 -10.63 10.59
N LEU A 232 12.18 -11.48 9.77
CA LEU A 232 11.73 -12.87 9.58
C LEU A 232 11.98 -13.81 10.78
N THR A 233 12.64 -13.32 11.83
CA THR A 233 12.99 -14.13 13.01
C THR A 233 12.52 -13.51 14.33
N GLY A 234 12.10 -12.24 14.31
CA GLY A 234 11.83 -11.45 15.52
C GLY A 234 13.06 -11.16 16.38
N GLN A 235 14.28 -11.50 15.92
CA GLN A 235 15.50 -11.25 16.67
C GLN A 235 15.85 -9.76 16.72
N ILE A 236 16.34 -9.34 17.89
CA ILE A 236 16.86 -8.00 18.11
C ILE A 236 18.39 -8.10 18.21
N VAL A 237 19.10 -7.29 17.42
CA VAL A 237 20.58 -7.22 17.47
C VAL A 237 21.04 -5.77 17.67
N PRO A 238 22.18 -5.53 18.34
CA PRO A 238 22.70 -4.18 18.52
C PRO A 238 23.13 -3.51 17.20
N LYS A 239 22.82 -2.23 17.02
CA LYS A 239 23.29 -1.40 15.91
C LYS A 239 24.81 -1.35 15.82
N LEU A 240 25.49 -1.29 16.97
CA LEU A 240 26.94 -1.31 17.05
C LEU A 240 27.52 -2.59 16.41
N GLN A 241 26.91 -3.74 16.66
CA GLN A 241 27.31 -5.02 16.06
C GLN A 241 27.11 -5.03 14.54
N LYS A 242 26.07 -4.35 14.03
CA LYS A 242 25.77 -4.23 12.59
C LYS A 242 26.57 -3.12 11.88
N GLY A 243 27.24 -2.24 12.62
CA GLY A 243 27.85 -1.04 12.06
C GLY A 243 26.82 -0.01 11.58
N TRP A 244 25.60 -0.04 12.12
CA TRP A 244 24.48 0.84 11.72
C TRP A 244 24.19 1.96 12.74
N LEU A 245 25.04 2.11 13.75
CA LEU A 245 24.96 3.23 14.66
C LEU A 245 25.34 4.51 13.91
N ASN A 246 24.37 5.41 13.76
CA ASN A 246 24.61 6.75 13.24
C ASN A 246 24.80 7.70 14.43
N GLU A 247 26.01 8.22 14.61
CA GLU A 247 26.33 9.10 15.75
C GLU A 247 25.57 10.44 15.71
N VAL A 248 25.22 10.93 14.51
CA VAL A 248 24.49 12.19 14.33
C VAL A 248 22.99 12.00 14.57
N GLN A 249 22.45 10.86 14.15
CA GLN A 249 21.04 10.51 14.30
C GLN A 249 20.89 9.08 14.84
N PRO A 250 21.18 8.85 16.13
CA PRO A 250 21.16 7.50 16.70
C PRO A 250 19.77 6.87 16.70
N ASN A 251 18.73 7.71 16.71
CA ASN A 251 17.32 7.29 16.83
C ASN A 251 16.71 6.78 15.52
N LEU A 252 17.45 6.71 14.40
CA LEU A 252 16.90 6.22 13.14
C LEU A 252 16.32 4.80 13.30
N LEU A 253 15.19 4.53 12.67
CA LEU A 253 14.68 3.16 12.60
C LEU A 253 15.68 2.29 11.85
N SER A 254 15.99 1.11 12.41
CA SER A 254 16.88 0.15 11.75
C SER A 254 16.26 -1.23 11.67
N ILE A 255 16.11 -1.72 10.45
CA ILE A 255 15.53 -3.04 10.15
C ILE A 255 16.40 -3.73 9.12
N GLU A 256 16.79 -4.96 9.41
CA GLU A 256 17.59 -5.77 8.50
C GLU A 256 16.75 -6.21 7.31
N ASP A 257 17.20 -5.86 6.10
CA ASP A 257 16.62 -6.35 4.87
C ASP A 257 16.86 -7.87 4.72
N PRO A 258 15.81 -8.70 4.60
CA PRO A 258 15.97 -10.14 4.49
C PRO A 258 16.68 -10.61 3.21
N ILE A 259 16.68 -9.80 2.15
CA ILE A 259 17.27 -10.14 0.85
C ILE A 259 18.72 -9.65 0.78
N ASP A 260 18.99 -8.48 1.35
CA ASP A 260 20.32 -7.86 1.39
C ASP A 260 20.66 -7.45 2.82
N ARG A 261 21.19 -8.39 3.62
CA ARG A 261 21.43 -8.19 5.07
C ARG A 261 22.38 -7.03 5.42
N ASN A 262 23.04 -6.41 4.44
CA ASN A 262 23.88 -5.21 4.63
C ASN A 262 23.11 -3.90 4.41
N ASN A 263 21.85 -3.97 3.97
CA ASN A 263 20.98 -2.84 3.78
C ASN A 263 20.05 -2.65 4.98
N ASP A 264 20.09 -1.47 5.58
CA ASP A 264 19.06 -1.00 6.51
C ASP A 264 17.91 -0.38 5.69
N ILE A 265 16.70 -0.94 5.81
CA ILE A 265 15.51 -0.41 5.13
C ILE A 265 14.84 0.74 5.90
N GLY A 266 15.13 0.90 7.19
CA GLY A 266 14.55 1.95 8.05
C GLY A 266 15.31 3.27 7.99
N LYS A 267 16.54 3.28 7.44
CA LYS A 267 17.45 4.44 7.46
C LYS A 267 16.92 5.74 6.86
N GLN A 268 15.91 5.67 5.99
CA GLN A 268 15.30 6.86 5.38
C GLN A 268 14.16 7.45 6.21
N SER A 269 13.73 6.77 7.29
CA SER A 269 12.68 7.26 8.17
C SER A 269 13.22 8.27 9.18
N PHE A 270 13.75 9.41 8.72
CA PHE A 270 14.39 10.40 9.60
C PHE A 270 13.42 11.24 10.44
N GLN A 271 12.10 11.18 10.17
CA GLN A 271 11.05 11.74 11.04
C GLN A 271 10.61 10.77 12.15
N ILE A 272 11.36 9.70 12.40
CA ILE A 272 10.95 8.63 13.34
C ILE A 272 10.59 9.12 14.74
N SER A 273 11.16 10.22 15.23
CA SER A 273 10.77 10.80 16.52
C SER A 273 9.33 11.33 16.51
N MET A 274 8.90 11.96 15.41
CA MET A 274 7.51 12.38 15.22
C MET A 274 6.59 11.16 15.09
N ILE A 275 7.02 10.15 14.33
CA ILE A 275 6.24 8.92 14.12
C ILE A 275 6.10 8.13 15.42
N LYS A 276 7.14 8.09 16.26
CA LYS A 276 7.09 7.51 17.61
C LYS A 276 6.04 8.19 18.48
N ALA A 277 5.97 9.54 18.45
CA ALA A 277 4.96 10.28 19.18
C ALA A 277 3.54 9.93 18.68
N ALA A 278 3.36 9.79 17.36
CA ALA A 278 2.10 9.34 16.77
C ALA A 278 1.73 7.92 17.20
N PHE A 279 2.70 6.99 17.26
CA PHE A 279 2.48 5.64 17.80
C PHE A 279 2.01 5.67 19.26
N VAL A 280 2.62 6.49 20.13
CA VAL A 280 2.17 6.63 21.52
C VAL A 280 0.74 7.17 21.60
N ALA A 281 0.42 8.20 20.80
CA ALA A 281 -0.91 8.77 20.77
C ALA A 281 -1.97 7.72 20.35
N SER A 282 -1.72 6.98 19.27
CA SER A 282 -2.66 5.96 18.79
C SER A 282 -2.75 4.73 19.71
N ALA A 283 -1.67 4.36 20.40
CA ALA A 283 -1.74 3.35 21.46
C ALA A 283 -2.69 3.76 22.60
N ASN A 284 -2.69 5.04 22.96
CA ASN A 284 -3.58 5.59 23.99
C ASN A 284 -5.02 5.76 23.49
N GLU A 285 -5.22 6.23 22.25
CA GLU A 285 -6.54 6.32 21.63
C GLU A 285 -7.20 4.93 21.62
N LEU A 286 -6.49 3.88 21.20
CA LEU A 286 -7.01 2.52 21.15
C LEU A 286 -7.39 1.91 22.50
N LEU A 287 -6.93 2.47 23.63
CA LEU A 287 -7.36 2.05 24.98
C LEU A 287 -8.70 2.69 25.42
N SER A 288 -9.19 3.71 24.73
CA SER A 288 -10.42 4.43 25.08
C SER A 288 -11.68 3.65 24.71
N ASP A 289 -12.55 3.33 25.65
CA ASP A 289 -13.82 2.63 25.33
C ASP A 289 -14.78 3.45 24.46
N LYS A 290 -14.73 4.79 24.56
CA LYS A 290 -15.69 5.68 23.87
C LYS A 290 -15.21 6.18 22.52
N THR A 291 -13.90 6.37 22.37
CA THR A 291 -13.33 7.13 21.25
C THR A 291 -12.18 6.41 20.55
N TRP A 292 -11.93 5.13 20.85
CA TRP A 292 -10.82 4.41 20.24
C TRP A 292 -10.84 4.42 18.72
N PHE A 293 -12.02 4.40 18.11
CA PHE A 293 -12.13 4.42 16.66
C PHE A 293 -11.65 5.73 16.03
N SER A 294 -11.50 6.79 16.83
CA SER A 294 -10.90 8.05 16.37
C SER A 294 -9.42 7.94 15.99
N THR A 295 -8.80 6.78 16.23
CA THR A 295 -7.47 6.43 15.72
C THR A 295 -7.42 6.49 14.19
N PHE A 296 -8.55 6.27 13.50
CA PHE A 296 -8.66 6.27 12.04
C PHE A 296 -9.56 7.41 11.56
N ALA A 297 -9.27 7.94 10.38
CA ALA A 297 -10.02 9.00 9.72
C ALA A 297 -9.87 8.91 8.20
N ILE A 298 -10.96 9.11 7.47
CA ILE A 298 -10.90 9.19 6.01
C ILE A 298 -10.56 10.62 5.61
N THR A 299 -9.63 10.78 4.68
CA THR A 299 -9.21 12.09 4.17
C THR A 299 -10.08 12.55 3.01
N GLU A 300 -10.07 13.86 2.73
CA GLU A 300 -10.74 14.41 1.56
C GLU A 300 -10.14 13.86 0.25
N ASP A 301 -8.82 13.67 0.22
CA ASP A 301 -8.10 13.08 -0.93
C ASP A 301 -8.57 11.64 -1.21
N GLU A 302 -8.76 10.84 -0.16
CA GLU A 302 -9.30 9.47 -0.29
C GLU A 302 -10.73 9.50 -0.87
N MET A 303 -11.58 10.42 -0.41
CA MET A 303 -12.92 10.58 -1.01
C MET A 303 -12.88 11.04 -2.47
N PHE A 304 -11.97 11.94 -2.80
CA PHE A 304 -11.80 12.44 -4.17
C PHE A 304 -11.39 11.31 -5.11
N LEU A 305 -10.41 10.49 -4.71
CA LEU A 305 -9.99 9.30 -5.45
C LEU A 305 -11.14 8.32 -5.68
N CYS A 306 -11.94 8.03 -4.65
CA CYS A 306 -13.12 7.17 -4.80
C CYS A 306 -14.12 7.72 -5.83
N LYS A 307 -14.45 9.02 -5.77
CA LYS A 307 -15.36 9.67 -6.73
C LYS A 307 -14.80 9.68 -8.14
N GLN A 308 -13.50 9.94 -8.31
CA GLN A 308 -12.84 9.92 -9.60
C GLN A 308 -12.92 8.52 -10.24
N PHE A 309 -12.67 7.48 -9.43
CA PHE A 309 -12.79 6.10 -9.86
C PHE A 309 -14.23 5.73 -10.28
N GLU A 310 -15.22 6.10 -9.46
CA GLU A 310 -16.65 5.87 -9.76
C GLU A 310 -17.08 6.51 -11.08
N ASN A 311 -16.64 7.74 -11.36
CA ASN A 311 -16.92 8.42 -12.63
C ASN A 311 -16.40 7.62 -13.84
N VAL A 312 -15.18 7.09 -13.76
CA VAL A 312 -14.58 6.29 -14.84
C VAL A 312 -15.34 4.98 -15.07
N ILE A 313 -15.77 4.30 -13.99
CA ILE A 313 -16.60 3.10 -14.13
C ILE A 313 -17.95 3.43 -14.77
N ASN A 314 -18.63 4.47 -14.29
CA ASN A 314 -19.98 4.80 -14.73
C ASN A 314 -20.01 5.27 -16.19
N THR A 315 -19.01 6.07 -16.63
CA THR A 315 -18.86 6.44 -18.05
C THR A 315 -18.60 5.23 -18.94
N LYS A 316 -17.84 4.23 -18.47
CA LYS A 316 -17.68 2.98 -19.24
C LYS A 316 -18.98 2.19 -19.35
N ARG A 317 -19.80 2.13 -18.29
CA ARG A 317 -21.11 1.48 -18.33
C ARG A 317 -22.06 2.16 -19.31
N SER A 318 -22.16 3.49 -19.28
CA SER A 318 -23.04 4.23 -20.21
C SER A 318 -22.63 4.06 -21.67
N LEU A 319 -21.33 3.93 -21.96
CA LEU A 319 -20.86 3.63 -23.32
C LEU A 319 -21.29 2.23 -23.77
N VAL A 320 -21.22 1.23 -22.89
CA VAL A 320 -21.65 -0.14 -23.21
C VAL A 320 -23.17 -0.22 -23.38
N GLU A 321 -23.95 0.39 -22.47
CA GLU A 321 -25.42 0.41 -22.54
C GLU A 321 -25.94 1.18 -23.76
N GLY A 322 -25.26 2.27 -24.16
CA GLY A 322 -25.60 3.02 -25.38
C GLY A 322 -25.39 2.21 -26.66
N TYR A 323 -24.46 1.26 -26.67
CA TYR A 323 -24.30 0.34 -27.80
C TYR A 323 -25.38 -0.75 -27.85
N ASP A 324 -25.89 -1.20 -26.71
CA ASP A 324 -26.98 -2.19 -26.67
C ASP A 324 -28.34 -1.56 -27.05
N SER A 325 -28.56 -0.26 -26.81
CA SER A 325 -29.81 0.41 -27.19
C SER A 325 -29.93 0.76 -28.68
N ASP A 326 -28.82 0.81 -29.42
CA ASP A 326 -28.84 1.19 -30.84
C ASP A 326 -29.07 0.00 -31.79
N THR A 327 -29.29 -1.22 -31.26
CA THR A 327 -29.54 -2.43 -32.09
C THR A 327 -31.00 -2.86 -32.24
N GLU A 328 -31.99 -2.11 -31.74
CA GLU A 328 -33.39 -2.56 -31.77
C GLU A 328 -34.39 -1.67 -32.54
N SER A 329 -33.92 -0.79 -33.44
CA SER A 329 -34.84 0.05 -34.23
C SER A 329 -34.50 0.13 -35.71
N ASP A 330 -34.52 -1.00 -36.42
CA ASP A 330 -34.51 -0.97 -37.90
C ASP A 330 -35.09 -2.24 -38.57
N GLU A 331 -36.08 -2.90 -37.98
CA GLU A 331 -36.82 -3.95 -38.68
C GLU A 331 -38.27 -3.95 -38.23
N LEU A 332 -39.16 -3.24 -38.94
CA LEU A 332 -40.60 -3.55 -39.09
C LEU A 332 -41.29 -2.40 -39.83
N GLN A 333 -41.42 -2.53 -41.16
CA GLN A 333 -42.62 -2.22 -41.95
C GLN A 333 -42.28 -2.03 -43.43
N ALA A 334 -41.99 -3.14 -44.12
CA ALA A 334 -42.13 -3.23 -45.57
C ALA A 334 -42.63 -4.64 -45.91
N GLY A 335 -43.93 -4.80 -46.11
CA GLY A 335 -44.52 -6.03 -46.63
C GLY A 335 -45.88 -6.35 -46.02
N GLY A 336 -46.94 -6.17 -46.82
CA GLY A 336 -48.31 -6.55 -46.49
C GLY A 336 -49.32 -5.71 -47.24
#